data_AF-A0A843B6C0-F1
#
_entry.id   AF-A0A843B6C0-F1
#
_cell.length_a   1.000
_cell.length_b   1.000
_cell.length_c   1.000
_cell.angle_alpha   90.00
_cell.angle_beta   90.00
_cell.angle_gamma   90.00
#
_symmetry.space_group_name_H-M   'P 1'
#
loop_
_entity.id
_entity.type
_entity.pdbx_description
1 polymer ?
#
loop_
_entity_poly.entity_id
_entity_poly.type
_entity_poly.pdbx_seq_one_letter_code
_entity_poly.pdbx_strand_id
1 'polypeptide(L)' 'MELKCPKGDFTATGNTEEEVRAKMQEHAKTAHGMDESTSKGMLDEAMSKVTGMFKK' A
#
# COMPACT_ATOMS: atom_id res chain seq x y z
N MET A 1 0.89 -2.14 12.68
CA MET A 1 0.65 -1.11 11.65
C MET A 1 -0.44 -1.58 10.71
N GLU A 2 -1.21 -0.65 10.16
CA GLU A 2 -2.25 -0.94 9.19
C GLU A 2 -2.21 0.06 8.03
N LEU A 3 -2.40 -0.44 6.81
CA LEU A 3 -2.41 0.36 5.59
C LEU A 3 -3.64 -0.04 4.78
N LYS A 4 -4.53 0.92 4.55
CA LYS A 4 -5.75 0.71 3.76
C LYS A 4 -5.49 0.97 2.28
N CYS A 5 -5.92 0.05 1.44
CA CYS A 5 -5.85 0.19 -0.01
C CYS A 5 -6.74 1.38 -0.46
N PRO A 6 -6.22 2.35 -1.23
CA PRO A 6 -7.01 3.50 -1.67
C PRO A 6 -8.03 3.16 -2.78
N LYS A 7 -7.90 1.99 -3.42
CA LYS A 7 -8.77 1.55 -4.53
C LYS A 7 -9.83 0.53 -4.13
N GLY A 8 -9.86 0.08 -2.88
CA GLY A 8 -10.77 -0.96 -2.41
C GLY A 8 -10.92 -0.95 -0.89
N ASP A 9 -11.63 -1.93 -0.34
CA ASP A 9 -11.81 -2.04 1.11
C ASP A 9 -10.76 -2.92 1.81
N PHE A 10 -9.75 -3.38 1.06
CA PHE A 10 -8.67 -4.18 1.61
C PHE A 10 -7.78 -3.36 2.55
N THR A 11 -7.53 -3.89 3.73
CA THR A 11 -6.62 -3.30 4.71
C THR A 11 -5.51 -4.30 5.03
N ALA A 12 -4.28 -3.94 4.71
CA ALA A 12 -3.10 -4.71 5.06
C ALA A 12 -2.72 -4.42 6.51
N THR A 13 -2.65 -5.46 7.33
CA THR A 13 -2.23 -5.40 8.74
C THR A 13 -1.01 -6.27 8.98
N GLY A 14 -0.07 -5.75 9.76
CA GLY A 14 1.21 -6.41 10.05
C GLY A 14 1.99 -5.72 11.18
N ASN A 15 3.01 -6.39 11.69
CA ASN A 15 3.82 -5.85 12.78
C ASN A 15 4.84 -4.81 12.29
N THR A 16 5.27 -4.91 11.03
CA THR A 16 6.24 -4.00 10.40
C THR A 16 5.69 -3.38 9.11
N GLU A 17 6.26 -2.25 8.71
CA GLU A 17 5.94 -1.59 7.43
C GLU A 17 6.18 -2.51 6.23
N GLU A 18 7.22 -3.35 6.31
CA GLU A 18 7.59 -4.28 5.24
C GLU A 18 6.53 -5.37 5.04
N GLU A 19 5.99 -5.95 6.11
CA GLU A 19 4.89 -6.92 6.04
C GLU A 19 3.62 -6.31 5.47
N VAL A 20 3.28 -5.10 5.94
CA VAL A 20 2.09 -4.39 5.49
C VAL A 20 2.21 -4.02 4.01
N ARG A 21 3.39 -3.57 3.56
CA ARG A 21 3.68 -3.26 2.15
C ARG A 21 3.62 -4.51 1.28
N ALA A 22 4.18 -5.64 1.73
CA ALA A 22 4.14 -6.90 1.01
C ALA A 22 2.70 -7.39 0.80
N LYS A 23 1.89 -7.42 1.87
CA LYS A 23 0.46 -7.77 1.77
C LYS A 23 -0.31 -6.84 0.84
N MET A 24 -0.04 -5.54 0.91
CA MET A 24 -0.76 -4.57 0.08
C MET A 24 -0.33 -4.62 -1.38
N GLN A 25 0.93 -4.97 -1.65
CA GLN A 25 1.45 -5.17 -3.00
C GLN A 25 0.90 -6.47 -3.63
N GLU A 26 0.80 -7.55 -2.85
CA GLU A 26 0.16 -8.80 -3.28
C GLU A 26 -1.33 -8.58 -3.60
N HIS A 27 -2.03 -7.86 -2.72
CA HIS A 27 -3.42 -7.46 -2.97
C HIS A 27 -3.56 -6.59 -4.22
N ALA A 28 -2.72 -5.57 -4.41
CA ALA A 28 -2.79 -4.71 -5.59
C ALA A 28 -2.58 -5.51 -6.90
N LYS A 29 -1.68 -6.49 -6.88
CA LYS A 29 -1.42 -7.37 -8.02
C LYS A 29 -2.58 -8.31 -8.31
N THR A 30 -3.16 -8.92 -7.28
CA THR A 30 -4.22 -9.93 -7.41
C THR A 30 -5.61 -9.32 -7.63
N ALA A 31 -5.99 -8.33 -6.83
CA ALA A 31 -7.34 -7.75 -6.84
C ALA A 31 -7.52 -6.65 -7.89
N HIS A 32 -6.48 -5.91 -8.22
CA HIS A 32 -6.54 -4.83 -9.20
C HIS A 32 -5.78 -5.14 -10.50
N GLY A 33 -5.15 -6.32 -10.60
CA GLY A 33 -4.35 -6.69 -11.77
C GLY A 33 -3.19 -5.73 -12.03
N MET A 34 -2.74 -5.00 -11.02
CA MET A 34 -1.71 -3.96 -11.20
C MET A 34 -0.35 -4.62 -11.31
N ASP A 35 0.29 -4.41 -12.46
CA ASP A 35 1.64 -4.89 -12.74
C ASP A 35 2.63 -4.31 -11.72
N GLU A 36 3.60 -5.12 -11.29
CA GLU A 36 4.54 -4.83 -10.18
C GLU A 36 5.22 -3.45 -10.34
N SER A 37 5.51 -3.06 -11.58
CA SER A 37 6.10 -1.76 -11.94
C SER A 37 5.18 -0.57 -11.66
N THR A 38 3.86 -0.73 -11.83
CA THR A 38 2.86 0.32 -11.58
C THR A 38 2.47 0.36 -10.10
N SER A 39 2.32 -0.81 -9.49
CA SER A 39 1.97 -0.98 -8.07
C SER A 39 3.01 -0.37 -7.14
N LYS A 40 4.31 -0.56 -7.45
CA LYS A 40 5.41 -0.03 -6.64
C LYS A 40 5.45 1.49 -6.65
N GLY A 41 5.29 2.14 -7.81
CA GLY A 41 5.26 3.59 -7.93
C GLY A 41 4.06 4.23 -7.22
N MET A 42 2.86 3.64 -7.37
CA MET A 42 1.66 4.14 -6.69
C MET A 42 1.67 3.87 -5.18
N LEU A 43 2.19 2.72 -4.72
CA LEU A 43 2.33 2.46 -3.29
C LEU A 43 3.38 3.36 -2.63
N ASP A 44 4.47 3.67 -3.33
CA ASP A 44 5.50 4.59 -2.85
C ASP A 44 4.96 6.02 -2.77
N GLU A 45 4.26 6.49 -3.80
CA GLU A 45 3.62 7.81 -3.78
C GLU A 45 2.47 7.88 -2.75
N ALA A 46 1.66 6.83 -2.62
CA ALA A 46 0.57 6.76 -1.65
C ALA A 46 1.08 6.66 -0.21
N MET A 47 2.13 5.88 0.05
CA MET A 47 2.81 5.86 1.34
C MET A 47 3.45 7.21 1.65
N SER A 48 4.09 7.84 0.67
CA SER A 48 4.70 9.17 0.81
C SER A 48 3.66 10.26 1.09
N LYS A 49 2.46 10.17 0.49
CA LYS A 49 1.31 11.05 0.82
C LYS A 49 0.72 10.75 2.20
N VAL A 50 0.56 9.48 2.57
CA VAL A 50 0.02 9.07 3.89
C VAL A 50 0.96 9.47 5.02
N THR A 51 2.26 9.29 4.86
CA THR A 51 3.29 9.67 5.85
C THR A 51 3.62 11.17 5.80
N GLY A 52 3.52 11.81 4.64
CA GLY A 52 3.68 13.26 4.48
C GLY A 52 2.57 14.08 5.14
N MET A 53 1.37 13.52 5.28
CA MET A 53 0.25 14.14 6.02
C MET A 53 0.44 14.14 7.55
N PHE A 54 1.41 13.41 8.10
CA PHE A 54 1.79 13.46 9.51
C PHE A 54 2.81 14.56 9.84
N LYS A 55 3.22 15.37 8.85
CA LYS A 55 4.15 16.49 9.03
C LYS A 55 3.48 17.82 8.68
N LYS A 56 2.46 18.20 9.46
CA LYS A 56 2.03 19.59 9.59
C LYS A 56 1.50 19.86 10.99
#